data_AF-A0A2A2DNI3-F1
#
_entry.id   AF-A0A2A2DNI3-F1
#
_cell.length_a   1.000
_cell.length_b   1.000
_cell.length_c   1.000
_cell.angle_alpha   90.00
_cell.angle_beta   90.00
_cell.angle_gamma   90.00
#
_symmetry.space_group_name_H-M   'P 1'
#
loop_
_entity.id
_entity.type
_entity.pdbx_description
1 polymer ?
#
loop_
_entity_poly.entity_id
_entity_poly.type
_entity_poly.pdbx_seq_one_letter_code
_entity_poly.pdbx_strand_id
1 'polypeptide(L)'
;MALMFPRLARNFARNGYYPTDETTLERVLQALAPASSGTMRILDPCAGEGVALAEAAHSLGRDQVEAFGVEYDRERAEHARTLLDRVLHSDLMDTMISRQAFGLLWLNPPYGDLVADHAGASQYQGNGRPRLEKLFYQRTLPLLQYGGVLVLIVPHYVLDDELTGWLCNHYTALRIYRAADPTFKQVVIFGIRVRRQDLAKPREVSQVRDRLQAIGAGQEAAEELPAVWPWEPYAVLSATGDLEHFFRVSLEPEQFAQEVQRLRGLWPDFTLHFGQAGVQPRPPVRELSRWHLALALAAGAISGVVTSKSGRVLVLKGDTYKDKVRKTEFTEDEDGNVAEVRILTDRFVPIIRAWEMTPGSPNLGRVLTISSSTPPQEASPTPAPDQEPGMSSAPLFAPGQIVMTQSVHERVESGELNPMPYLQRHLRGDWGNLNDHDWNANQRALNDSVRLFSSYDVDVGDESKLWIITEADRSVTTLLLPSDY
;
A
#
# COMPACT_ATOMS: atom_id res chain seq x y z
N MET A 1 -18.41 20.37 -38.56
CA MET A 1 -18.39 21.84 -38.64
C MET A 1 -19.04 22.41 -37.38
N ALA A 2 -18.25 22.60 -36.32
CA ALA A 2 -18.67 23.26 -35.08
C ALA A 2 -17.72 24.45 -34.85
N LEU A 3 -18.19 25.65 -35.17
CA LEU A 3 -17.46 26.89 -34.96
C LEU A 3 -17.27 27.10 -33.44
N MET A 4 -16.06 26.89 -32.94
CA MET A 4 -15.72 27.19 -31.55
C MET A 4 -15.68 28.72 -31.37
N PHE A 5 -16.62 29.26 -30.59
CA PHE A 5 -16.71 30.70 -30.35
C PHE A 5 -15.53 31.19 -29.49
N PRO A 6 -14.82 32.28 -29.85
CA PRO A 6 -13.66 32.81 -29.13
C PRO A 6 -13.88 33.15 -27.64
N ARG A 7 -15.14 33.26 -27.20
CA ARG A 7 -15.50 33.47 -25.79
C ARG A 7 -15.41 32.19 -24.94
N LEU A 8 -15.57 31.00 -25.52
CA LEU A 8 -15.42 29.72 -24.81
C LEU A 8 -13.94 29.44 -24.47
N ALA A 9 -13.02 29.71 -25.40
CA ALA A 9 -11.57 29.55 -25.19
C ALA A 9 -11.03 30.31 -23.96
N ARG A 10 -11.69 31.42 -23.59
CA ARG A 10 -11.28 32.28 -22.47
C ARG A 10 -11.72 31.75 -21.09
N ASN A 11 -12.76 30.91 -21.03
CA ASN A 11 -13.17 30.22 -19.80
C ASN A 11 -12.38 28.90 -19.60
N PHE A 12 -12.01 28.21 -20.69
CA PHE A 12 -11.24 26.96 -20.64
C PHE A 12 -9.81 27.11 -20.12
N ALA A 13 -9.14 28.22 -20.42
CA ALA A 13 -7.81 28.55 -19.90
C ALA A 13 -7.77 28.70 -18.37
N ARG A 14 -8.92 28.94 -17.70
CA ARG A 14 -8.98 29.18 -16.26
C ARG A 14 -8.85 27.91 -15.42
N ASN A 15 -9.08 26.73 -16.01
CA ASN A 15 -8.99 25.41 -15.38
C ASN A 15 -7.91 24.51 -16.01
N GLY A 16 -6.98 25.05 -16.81
CA GLY A 16 -5.87 24.29 -17.38
C GLY A 16 -6.22 23.35 -18.54
N TYR A 17 -7.38 23.52 -19.18
CA TYR A 17 -7.78 22.74 -20.36
C TYR A 17 -7.37 23.44 -21.67
N TYR A 18 -6.59 22.73 -22.49
CA TYR A 18 -6.07 23.24 -23.77
C TYR A 18 -6.33 22.21 -24.87
N PRO A 19 -7.47 22.30 -25.58
CA PRO A 19 -7.76 21.37 -26.67
C PRO A 19 -6.69 21.51 -27.78
N THR A 20 -6.30 20.39 -28.38
CA THR A 20 -5.46 20.42 -29.57
C THR A 20 -6.25 21.08 -30.71
N ASP A 21 -5.67 22.10 -31.35
CA ASP A 21 -6.32 22.75 -32.47
C ASP A 21 -6.47 21.80 -33.66
N GLU A 22 -7.52 22.01 -34.46
CA GLU A 22 -7.91 21.13 -35.57
C GLU A 22 -6.76 20.95 -36.58
N THR A 23 -6.05 22.03 -36.92
CA THR A 23 -4.94 21.98 -37.88
C THR A 23 -3.75 21.19 -37.33
N THR A 24 -3.38 21.37 -36.06
CA THR A 24 -2.35 20.55 -35.43
C THR A 24 -2.78 19.09 -35.39
N LEU A 25 -4.01 18.80 -34.97
CA LEU A 25 -4.56 17.44 -34.90
C LEU A 25 -4.45 16.74 -36.27
N GLU A 26 -5.00 17.32 -37.33
CA GLU A 26 -4.96 16.77 -38.69
C GLU A 26 -3.52 16.43 -39.14
N ARG A 27 -2.56 17.33 -38.87
CA ARG A 27 -1.16 17.14 -39.25
C ARG A 27 -0.46 16.09 -38.40
N VAL A 28 -0.80 15.96 -37.12
CA VAL A 28 -0.29 14.88 -36.26
C VAL A 28 -0.76 13.52 -36.78
N LEU A 29 -2.02 13.41 -37.22
CA LEU A 29 -2.56 12.16 -37.76
C LEU A 29 -1.84 11.69 -39.02
N GLN A 30 -1.32 12.60 -39.87
CA GLN A 30 -0.50 12.25 -41.03
C GLN A 30 0.83 11.56 -40.66
N ALA A 31 1.29 11.74 -39.42
CA ALA A 31 2.53 11.13 -38.93
C ALA A 31 2.33 9.71 -38.39
N LEU A 32 1.09 9.24 -38.23
CA LEU A 32 0.79 7.95 -37.63
C LEU A 32 0.38 6.93 -38.69
N ALA A 33 0.77 5.67 -38.50
CA ALA A 33 0.31 4.56 -39.33
C ALA A 33 -0.27 3.44 -38.47
N PRO A 34 -1.31 2.74 -38.95
CA PRO A 34 -1.89 1.61 -38.24
C PRO A 34 -0.98 0.39 -38.25
N ALA A 35 -1.17 -0.51 -37.28
CA ALA A 35 -0.60 -1.84 -37.33
C ALA A 35 -1.13 -2.61 -38.56
N SER A 36 -0.31 -3.53 -39.07
CA SER A 36 -0.71 -4.41 -40.18
C SER A 36 -1.75 -5.47 -39.77
N SER A 37 -1.87 -5.79 -38.47
CA SER A 37 -2.81 -6.77 -37.96
C SER A 37 -3.01 -6.65 -36.45
N GLY A 38 -4.19 -7.03 -35.95
CA GLY A 38 -4.49 -7.08 -34.52
C GLY A 38 -5.02 -5.76 -33.97
N THR A 39 -5.49 -5.78 -32.72
CA THR A 39 -6.12 -4.62 -32.09
C THR A 39 -5.06 -3.70 -31.48
N MET A 40 -5.10 -2.42 -31.83
CA MET A 40 -4.31 -1.35 -31.22
C MET A 40 -5.06 -0.78 -30.01
N ARG A 41 -4.33 -0.52 -28.92
CA ARG A 41 -4.84 0.26 -27.79
C ARG A 41 -4.17 1.62 -27.76
N ILE A 42 -4.97 2.68 -27.67
CA ILE A 42 -4.49 4.06 -27.63
C ILE A 42 -5.00 4.76 -26.37
N LEU A 43 -4.17 5.60 -25.76
CA LEU A 43 -4.48 6.28 -24.49
C LEU A 43 -4.28 7.78 -24.61
N ASP A 44 -5.28 8.54 -24.14
CA ASP A 44 -5.13 9.93 -23.72
C ASP A 44 -5.39 10.05 -22.21
N PRO A 45 -4.35 10.31 -21.39
CA PRO A 45 -4.48 10.38 -19.94
C PRO A 45 -5.02 11.74 -19.45
N CYS A 46 -5.34 12.64 -20.36
CA CYS A 46 -5.88 13.98 -20.13
C CYS A 46 -6.84 14.32 -21.29
N ALA A 47 -7.82 13.43 -21.51
CA ALA A 47 -8.58 13.32 -22.76
C ALA A 47 -9.39 14.56 -23.12
N GLY A 48 -9.73 15.41 -22.15
CA GLY A 48 -10.67 16.50 -22.37
C GLY A 48 -12.01 15.93 -22.83
N GLU A 49 -12.53 16.50 -23.92
CA GLU A 49 -13.74 16.02 -24.58
C GLU A 49 -13.54 14.74 -25.41
N GLY A 50 -12.31 14.22 -25.52
CA GLY A 50 -12.00 12.97 -26.22
C GLY A 50 -11.83 13.07 -27.73
N VAL A 51 -12.01 14.27 -28.32
CA VAL A 51 -11.99 14.49 -29.78
C VAL A 51 -10.67 14.04 -30.42
N ALA A 52 -9.52 14.45 -29.88
CA ALA A 52 -8.22 14.16 -30.49
C ALA A 52 -7.95 12.65 -30.59
N LEU A 53 -8.25 11.91 -29.52
CA LEU A 53 -8.07 10.46 -29.49
C LEU A 53 -9.10 9.73 -30.36
N ALA A 54 -10.32 10.24 -30.48
CA ALA A 54 -11.34 9.70 -31.37
C ALA A 54 -10.95 9.84 -32.86
N GLU A 55 -10.44 11.00 -33.25
CA GLU A 55 -9.91 11.22 -34.61
C GLU A 55 -8.68 10.34 -34.89
N ALA A 56 -7.81 10.14 -33.90
CA ALA A 56 -6.71 9.18 -33.98
C ALA A 56 -7.21 7.74 -34.18
N ALA A 57 -8.24 7.32 -33.44
CA ALA A 57 -8.86 6.01 -33.60
C ALA A 57 -9.46 5.83 -35.01
N HIS A 58 -10.10 6.87 -35.55
CA HIS A 58 -10.64 6.83 -36.91
C HIS A 58 -9.53 6.70 -37.97
N SER A 59 -8.50 7.55 -37.89
CA SER A 59 -7.37 7.54 -38.83
C SER A 59 -6.59 6.22 -38.82
N LEU A 60 -6.44 5.59 -37.65
CA LEU A 60 -5.78 4.29 -37.49
C LEU A 60 -6.68 3.09 -37.83
N GLY A 61 -7.93 3.32 -38.25
CA GLY A 61 -8.89 2.26 -38.54
C GLY A 61 -9.70 1.88 -37.30
N ARG A 62 -10.87 2.50 -37.16
CA ARG A 62 -11.72 2.43 -35.95
C ARG A 62 -12.00 1.01 -35.45
N ASP A 63 -12.21 0.06 -36.36
CA ASP A 63 -12.53 -1.34 -36.01
C ASP A 63 -11.35 -2.12 -35.39
N GLN A 64 -10.13 -1.61 -35.56
CA GLN A 64 -8.91 -2.19 -35.02
C GLN A 64 -8.36 -1.41 -33.82
N VAL A 65 -9.10 -0.42 -33.30
CA VAL A 65 -8.64 0.46 -32.22
C VAL A 65 -9.59 0.39 -31.02
N GLU A 66 -9.01 0.21 -29.84
CA GLU A 66 -9.64 0.50 -28.57
C GLU A 66 -9.04 1.81 -28.00
N ALA A 67 -9.88 2.82 -27.82
CA ALA A 67 -9.49 4.15 -27.37
C ALA A 67 -9.84 4.37 -25.88
N PHE A 68 -8.84 4.77 -25.10
CA PHE A 68 -8.93 4.91 -23.65
C PHE A 68 -8.65 6.34 -23.21
N GLY A 69 -9.50 6.88 -22.34
CA GLY A 69 -9.39 8.23 -21.81
C GLY A 69 -9.33 8.28 -20.29
N VAL A 70 -8.60 9.24 -19.75
CA VAL A 70 -8.77 9.71 -18.37
C VAL A 70 -9.04 11.21 -18.42
N GLU A 71 -10.07 11.67 -17.71
CA GLU A 71 -10.41 13.09 -17.63
C GLU A 71 -10.87 13.43 -16.21
N TYR A 72 -10.34 14.54 -15.69
CA TYR A 72 -10.62 15.00 -14.34
C TYR A 72 -11.98 15.69 -14.22
N ASP A 73 -12.38 16.45 -15.24
CA ASP A 73 -13.64 17.18 -15.25
C ASP A 73 -14.82 16.30 -15.67
N ARG A 74 -15.87 16.33 -14.86
CA ARG A 74 -17.05 15.50 -15.07
C ARG A 74 -17.70 15.73 -16.43
N GLU A 75 -17.96 16.98 -16.83
CA GLU A 75 -18.69 17.26 -18.07
C GLU A 75 -17.88 16.81 -19.29
N ARG A 76 -16.57 17.06 -19.27
CA ARG A 76 -15.67 16.60 -20.34
C ARG A 76 -15.55 15.07 -20.37
N ALA A 77 -15.47 14.42 -19.22
CA ALA A 77 -15.43 12.96 -19.14
C ALA A 77 -16.73 12.33 -19.68
N GLU A 78 -17.91 12.89 -19.37
CA GLU A 78 -19.17 12.42 -19.94
C GLU A 78 -19.21 12.60 -21.47
N HIS A 79 -18.68 13.71 -22.00
CA HIS A 79 -18.59 13.90 -23.45
C HIS A 79 -17.63 12.86 -24.07
N ALA A 80 -16.43 12.68 -23.50
CA ALA A 80 -15.45 11.72 -23.99
C ALA A 80 -15.99 10.27 -23.99
N ARG A 81 -16.85 9.88 -23.04
CA ARG A 81 -17.53 8.57 -23.02
C ARG A 81 -18.42 8.31 -24.23
N THR A 82 -18.88 9.35 -24.92
CA THR A 82 -19.67 9.21 -26.15
C THR A 82 -18.80 8.92 -27.38
N LEU A 83 -17.50 9.21 -27.32
CA LEU A 83 -16.57 9.11 -28.44
C LEU A 83 -15.55 7.97 -28.30
N LEU A 84 -15.13 7.67 -27.07
CA LEU A 84 -14.08 6.70 -26.75
C LEU A 84 -14.66 5.41 -26.16
N ASP A 85 -13.92 4.30 -26.28
CA ASP A 85 -14.39 2.99 -25.82
C ASP A 85 -14.45 2.91 -24.29
N ARG A 86 -13.46 3.48 -23.59
CA ARG A 86 -13.40 3.47 -22.11
C ARG A 86 -12.84 4.77 -21.57
N VAL A 87 -13.58 5.44 -20.70
CA VAL A 87 -13.16 6.71 -20.07
C VAL A 87 -13.34 6.67 -18.56
N LEU A 88 -12.29 7.03 -17.84
CA LEU A 88 -12.33 7.25 -16.39
C LEU A 88 -12.55 8.74 -16.09
N HIS A 89 -13.60 9.05 -15.33
CA HIS A 89 -13.74 10.33 -14.65
C HIS A 89 -12.93 10.27 -13.36
N SER A 90 -11.68 10.76 -13.40
CA SER A 90 -10.71 10.59 -12.33
C SER A 90 -9.49 11.49 -12.51
N ASP A 91 -8.79 11.78 -11.42
CA ASP A 91 -7.40 12.21 -11.49
C ASP A 91 -6.54 11.03 -11.97
N LEU A 92 -5.70 11.25 -12.98
CA LEU A 92 -4.74 10.25 -13.48
C LEU A 92 -3.91 9.62 -12.35
N MET A 93 -3.54 10.40 -11.33
CA MET A 93 -2.74 9.94 -10.19
C MET A 93 -3.51 8.99 -9.26
N ASP A 94 -4.84 8.96 -9.36
CA ASP A 94 -5.78 8.09 -8.65
C ASP A 94 -6.29 6.93 -9.53
N THR A 95 -5.57 6.57 -10.59
CA THR A 95 -5.91 5.44 -11.47
C THR A 95 -4.96 4.27 -11.31
N MET A 96 -5.48 3.05 -11.52
CA MET A 96 -4.70 1.86 -11.77
C MET A 96 -4.89 1.44 -13.23
N ILE A 97 -3.79 1.52 -14.00
CA ILE A 97 -3.78 1.25 -15.43
C ILE A 97 -2.65 0.26 -15.71
N SER A 98 -2.94 -0.80 -16.48
CA SER A 98 -1.95 -1.82 -16.85
C SER A 98 -0.73 -1.19 -17.52
N ARG A 99 0.45 -1.67 -17.12
CA ARG A 99 1.72 -1.25 -17.70
C ARG A 99 1.88 -1.82 -19.10
N GLN A 100 2.56 -1.09 -19.98
CA GLN A 100 2.90 -1.52 -21.35
C GLN A 100 1.68 -2.02 -22.16
N ALA A 101 0.50 -1.47 -21.91
CA ALA A 101 -0.75 -1.93 -22.51
C ALA A 101 -1.14 -1.18 -23.79
N PHE A 102 -0.54 -0.03 -24.06
CA PHE A 102 -0.93 0.88 -25.15
C PHE A 102 0.15 0.97 -26.24
N GLY A 103 -0.26 0.98 -27.50
CA GLY A 103 0.60 1.21 -28.67
C GLY A 103 0.80 2.69 -29.00
N LEU A 104 -0.14 3.55 -28.60
CA LEU A 104 -0.05 5.01 -28.75
C LEU A 104 -0.38 5.68 -27.43
N LEU A 105 0.46 6.63 -27.03
CA LEU A 105 0.23 7.56 -25.94
C LEU A 105 0.08 8.97 -26.54
N TRP A 106 -1.15 9.48 -26.57
CA TRP A 106 -1.46 10.86 -26.90
C TRP A 106 -1.43 11.68 -25.62
N LEU A 107 -0.44 12.55 -25.45
CA LEU A 107 -0.18 13.25 -24.21
C LEU A 107 -0.19 14.77 -24.43
N ASN A 108 -1.31 15.39 -24.10
CA ASN A 108 -1.48 16.84 -24.08
C ASN A 108 -1.87 17.30 -22.65
N PRO A 109 -0.92 17.24 -21.69
CA PRO A 109 -1.22 17.39 -20.27
C PRO A 109 -1.65 18.83 -19.94
N PRO A 110 -2.31 19.05 -18.79
CA PRO A 110 -2.58 20.40 -18.31
C PRO A 110 -1.26 21.16 -18.05
N TYR A 111 -1.24 22.45 -18.36
CA TYR A 111 -0.04 23.29 -18.21
C TYR A 111 -0.04 24.03 -16.88
N GLY A 112 1.03 23.89 -16.11
CA GLY A 112 1.13 24.57 -14.82
C GLY A 112 2.29 24.10 -13.96
N ASP A 113 2.63 24.92 -12.98
CA ASP A 113 3.54 24.51 -11.91
C ASP A 113 2.84 23.55 -10.97
N LEU A 114 3.58 22.56 -10.48
CA LEU A 114 3.12 21.71 -9.39
C LEU A 114 3.16 22.51 -8.09
N VAL A 115 2.00 22.69 -7.48
CA VAL A 115 1.86 23.25 -6.13
C VAL A 115 1.82 22.10 -5.13
N ALA A 116 2.34 22.28 -3.92
CA ALA A 116 2.39 21.23 -2.89
C ALA A 116 1.03 20.56 -2.62
N ASP A 117 -0.06 21.29 -2.82
CA ASP A 117 -1.43 20.81 -2.60
C ASP A 117 -2.04 20.06 -3.80
N HIS A 118 -1.35 19.97 -4.95
CA HIS A 118 -1.85 19.18 -6.07
C HIS A 118 -1.77 17.69 -5.76
N ALA A 119 -2.85 16.98 -6.08
CA ALA A 119 -2.88 15.53 -6.03
C ALA A 119 -1.75 14.95 -6.90
N GLY A 120 -0.97 14.04 -6.33
CA GLY A 120 0.22 13.47 -6.98
C GLY A 120 1.50 14.30 -6.88
N ALA A 121 1.53 15.44 -6.20
CA ALA A 121 2.77 16.21 -6.01
C ALA A 121 3.88 15.41 -5.33
N SER A 122 3.54 14.52 -4.38
CA SER A 122 4.46 13.57 -3.75
C SER A 122 4.93 12.44 -4.68
N GLN A 123 4.23 12.20 -5.79
CA GLN A 123 4.57 11.19 -6.79
C GLN A 123 5.57 11.72 -7.82
N TYR A 124 5.80 13.04 -7.87
CA TYR A 124 6.81 13.63 -8.73
C TYR A 124 8.21 13.23 -8.28
N GLN A 125 8.98 12.61 -9.16
CA GLN A 125 10.34 12.15 -8.89
C GLN A 125 11.33 12.86 -9.80
N GLY A 126 11.65 14.11 -9.48
CA GLY A 126 12.56 14.93 -10.29
C GLY A 126 13.33 15.95 -9.46
N ASN A 127 14.48 16.36 -9.98
CA ASN A 127 15.34 17.38 -9.37
C ASN A 127 15.15 18.75 -10.04
N GLY A 128 14.50 18.80 -11.21
CA GLY A 128 14.19 20.03 -11.92
C GLY A 128 12.91 20.71 -11.40
N ARG A 129 12.52 21.81 -12.06
CA ARG A 129 11.30 22.54 -11.70
C ARG A 129 10.09 21.60 -11.80
N PRO A 130 9.31 21.43 -10.71
CA PRO A 130 8.18 20.52 -10.70
C PRO A 130 7.03 21.13 -11.50
N ARG A 131 6.52 20.38 -12.47
CA ARG A 131 5.44 20.83 -13.37
C ARG A 131 4.45 19.71 -13.68
N LEU A 132 3.20 20.08 -13.95
CA LEU A 132 2.14 19.11 -14.26
C LEU A 132 2.47 18.29 -15.51
N GLU A 133 3.04 18.92 -16.55
CA GLU A 133 3.42 18.26 -17.78
C GLU A 133 4.42 17.11 -17.52
N LYS A 134 5.36 17.33 -16.60
CA LYS A 134 6.37 16.35 -16.20
C LYS A 134 5.78 15.23 -15.34
N LEU A 135 4.89 15.56 -14.41
CA LEU A 135 4.20 14.55 -13.59
C LEU A 135 3.38 13.60 -14.46
N PHE A 136 2.58 14.15 -15.38
CA PHE A 136 1.79 13.37 -16.33
C PHE A 136 2.69 12.49 -17.20
N TYR A 137 3.80 13.03 -17.71
CA TYR A 137 4.79 12.26 -18.47
C TYR A 137 5.35 11.09 -17.65
N GLN A 138 5.80 11.32 -16.41
CA GLN A 138 6.35 10.27 -15.55
C GLN A 138 5.32 9.18 -15.24
N ARG A 139 4.08 9.58 -14.93
CA ARG A 139 2.99 8.66 -14.60
C ARG A 139 2.57 7.79 -15.78
N THR A 140 2.66 8.31 -17.01
CA THR A 140 2.15 7.66 -18.22
C THR A 140 3.22 6.89 -18.98
N LEU A 141 4.51 7.23 -18.81
CA LEU A 141 5.62 6.51 -19.42
C LEU A 141 5.52 4.98 -19.22
N PRO A 142 5.24 4.41 -18.02
CA PRO A 142 5.14 2.96 -17.84
C PRO A 142 3.97 2.30 -18.56
N LEU A 143 2.97 3.07 -19.03
CA LEU A 143 1.75 2.56 -19.65
C LEU A 143 1.94 2.24 -21.14
N LEU A 144 2.81 3.00 -21.83
CA LEU A 144 3.13 2.81 -23.24
C LEU A 144 3.97 1.53 -23.45
N GLN A 145 3.68 0.67 -24.41
CA GLN A 145 4.52 -0.50 -24.67
C GLN A 145 5.89 -0.13 -25.26
N TYR A 146 6.90 -1.01 -25.15
CA TYR A 146 8.13 -0.82 -25.92
C TYR A 146 7.83 -0.95 -27.42
N GLY A 147 8.40 -0.07 -28.23
CA GLY A 147 8.02 0.12 -29.63
C GLY A 147 6.77 0.98 -29.82
N GLY A 148 6.06 1.33 -28.76
CA GLY A 148 4.90 2.22 -28.80
C GLY A 148 5.27 3.67 -29.11
N VAL A 149 4.31 4.41 -29.65
CA VAL A 149 4.47 5.79 -30.11
C VAL A 149 4.02 6.78 -29.03
N LEU A 150 4.85 7.78 -28.76
CA LEU A 150 4.50 8.98 -28.00
C LEU A 150 4.16 10.10 -28.96
N VAL A 151 3.03 10.76 -28.73
CA VAL A 151 2.71 12.10 -29.24
C VAL A 151 2.60 13.02 -28.03
N LEU A 152 3.58 13.90 -27.81
CA LEU A 152 3.63 14.82 -26.67
C LEU A 152 3.40 16.25 -27.15
N ILE A 153 2.38 16.91 -26.61
CA ILE A 153 2.03 18.30 -26.92
C ILE A 153 2.22 19.15 -25.67
N VAL A 154 3.27 19.98 -25.66
CA VAL A 154 3.62 20.83 -24.52
C VAL A 154 4.14 22.19 -25.00
N PRO A 155 4.09 23.25 -24.18
CA PRO A 155 4.77 24.49 -24.50
C PRO A 155 6.28 24.28 -24.59
N HIS A 156 6.94 24.91 -25.56
CA HIS A 156 8.38 24.67 -25.78
C HIS A 156 9.23 24.93 -24.52
N TYR A 157 8.90 25.94 -23.72
CA TYR A 157 9.64 26.33 -22.51
C TYR A 157 9.63 25.26 -21.39
N VAL A 158 8.84 24.19 -21.53
CA VAL A 158 8.84 23.05 -20.59
C VAL A 158 10.03 22.12 -20.84
N LEU A 159 10.66 22.21 -22.03
CA LEU A 159 11.82 21.40 -22.43
C LEU A 159 13.12 21.87 -21.75
N ASP A 160 13.21 21.65 -20.44
CA ASP A 160 14.42 21.85 -19.67
C ASP A 160 15.35 20.61 -19.68
N ASP A 161 16.49 20.70 -19.00
CA ASP A 161 17.50 19.62 -18.98
C ASP A 161 16.93 18.27 -18.55
N GLU A 162 15.98 18.30 -17.62
CA GLU A 162 15.34 17.12 -17.07
C GLU A 162 14.40 16.45 -18.07
N LEU A 163 13.41 17.18 -18.61
CA LEU A 163 12.46 16.58 -19.56
C LEU A 163 13.16 16.15 -20.85
N THR A 164 14.11 16.97 -21.35
CA THR A 164 14.90 16.60 -22.53
C THR A 164 15.76 15.36 -22.27
N GLY A 165 16.38 15.27 -21.10
CA GLY A 165 17.10 14.08 -20.66
C GLY A 165 16.21 12.84 -20.62
N TRP A 166 14.98 12.93 -20.10
CA TRP A 166 14.04 11.82 -20.09
C TRP A 166 13.62 11.40 -21.51
N LEU A 167 13.25 12.36 -22.37
CA LEU A 167 12.87 12.07 -23.76
C LEU A 167 13.98 11.30 -24.49
N CYS A 168 15.21 11.80 -24.43
CA CYS A 168 16.37 11.20 -25.09
C CYS A 168 16.78 9.83 -24.51
N ASN A 169 16.44 9.54 -23.25
CA ASN A 169 16.75 8.25 -22.60
C ASN A 169 15.62 7.21 -22.75
N HIS A 170 14.39 7.64 -23.07
CA HIS A 170 13.23 6.76 -23.16
C HIS A 170 12.76 6.50 -24.59
N TYR A 171 13.13 7.37 -25.54
CA TYR A 171 12.61 7.35 -26.90
C TYR A 171 13.72 7.44 -27.95
N THR A 172 13.50 6.77 -29.07
CA THR A 172 14.24 6.94 -30.33
C THR A 172 13.36 7.62 -31.38
N ALA A 173 13.93 7.91 -32.56
CA ALA A 173 13.24 8.56 -33.67
C ALA A 173 12.52 9.85 -33.22
N LEU A 174 13.14 10.59 -32.31
CA LEU A 174 12.57 11.82 -31.77
C LEU A 174 12.50 12.90 -32.84
N ARG A 175 11.31 13.48 -33.02
CA ARG A 175 11.08 14.63 -33.90
C ARG A 175 10.25 15.67 -33.17
N ILE A 176 10.60 16.94 -33.34
CA ILE A 176 9.95 18.07 -32.71
C ILE A 176 9.50 19.07 -33.77
N TYR A 177 8.26 19.53 -33.64
CA TYR A 177 7.66 20.53 -34.52
C TYR A 177 6.89 21.54 -33.71
N ARG A 178 6.79 22.78 -34.17
CA ARG A 178 5.88 23.79 -33.63
C ARG A 178 4.45 23.43 -34.05
N ALA A 179 3.51 23.52 -33.11
CA ALA A 179 2.08 23.39 -33.39
C ALA A 179 1.60 24.48 -34.37
N ALA A 180 0.52 24.22 -35.09
CA ALA A 180 -0.02 25.14 -36.08
C ALA A 180 -0.59 26.42 -35.41
N ASP A 181 -1.23 26.28 -34.26
CA ASP A 181 -1.69 27.42 -33.46
C ASP A 181 -0.55 28.01 -32.60
N PRO A 182 -0.12 29.26 -32.85
CA PRO A 182 0.95 29.90 -32.08
C PRO A 182 0.52 30.34 -30.66
N THR A 183 -0.78 30.33 -30.34
CA THR A 183 -1.36 30.94 -29.13
C THR A 183 -0.69 30.44 -27.84
N PHE A 184 -0.44 29.14 -27.75
CA PHE A 184 0.12 28.50 -26.54
C PHE A 184 1.61 28.16 -26.67
N LYS A 185 2.26 28.59 -27.77
CA LYS A 185 3.66 28.28 -28.07
C LYS A 185 3.98 26.78 -27.95
N GLN A 186 3.03 25.95 -28.36
CA GLN A 186 3.12 24.50 -28.26
C GLN A 186 4.10 23.93 -29.28
N VAL A 187 4.75 22.85 -28.88
CA VAL A 187 5.48 21.95 -29.75
C VAL A 187 4.84 20.58 -29.66
N VAL A 188 4.86 19.87 -30.78
CA VAL A 188 4.50 18.46 -30.88
C VAL A 188 5.78 17.65 -31.01
N ILE A 189 5.95 16.67 -30.13
CA ILE A 189 7.10 15.78 -30.09
C ILE A 189 6.61 14.36 -30.35
N PHE A 190 7.22 13.71 -31.33
CA PHE A 190 7.01 12.30 -31.64
C PHE A 190 8.20 11.48 -31.16
N GLY A 191 7.97 10.25 -30.70
CA GLY A 191 9.05 9.33 -30.35
C GLY A 191 8.57 7.89 -30.25
N ILE A 192 9.49 6.94 -30.47
CA ILE A 192 9.25 5.50 -30.31
C ILE A 192 9.89 5.05 -29.00
N ARG A 193 9.10 4.47 -28.09
CA ARG A 193 9.59 4.03 -26.78
C ARG A 193 10.59 2.89 -26.95
N VAL A 194 11.76 3.00 -26.33
CA VAL A 194 12.82 1.97 -26.41
C VAL A 194 13.32 1.55 -25.04
N ARG A 195 13.97 0.38 -24.98
CA ARG A 195 14.74 -0.03 -23.81
C ARG A 195 16.08 0.68 -23.83
N ARG A 196 16.68 0.87 -22.65
CA ARG A 196 17.97 1.57 -22.52
C ARG A 196 19.10 0.96 -23.36
N GLN A 197 19.08 -0.36 -23.55
CA GLN A 197 20.06 -1.09 -24.36
C GLN A 197 19.91 -0.84 -25.88
N ASP A 198 18.73 -0.42 -26.32
CA ASP A 198 18.38 -0.22 -27.74
C ASP A 198 18.48 1.27 -28.14
N LEU A 199 19.04 2.11 -27.27
CA LEU A 199 19.26 3.53 -27.55
C LEU A 199 20.31 3.73 -28.66
N ALA A 200 20.12 4.79 -29.44
CA ALA A 200 21.07 5.22 -30.45
C ALA A 200 22.45 5.53 -29.86
N LYS A 201 23.46 5.69 -30.73
CA LYS A 201 24.83 5.98 -30.30
C LYS A 201 24.86 7.28 -29.47
N PRO A 202 25.71 7.38 -28.43
CA PRO A 202 25.74 8.54 -27.53
C PRO A 202 25.83 9.91 -28.23
N ARG A 203 26.54 9.97 -29.37
CA ARG A 203 26.69 11.20 -30.16
C ARG A 203 25.38 11.67 -30.80
N GLU A 204 24.57 10.75 -31.33
CA GLU A 204 23.28 11.08 -31.95
C GLU A 204 22.29 11.53 -30.88
N VAL A 205 22.28 10.86 -29.73
CA VAL A 205 21.46 11.23 -28.57
C VAL A 205 21.84 12.64 -28.07
N SER A 206 23.14 12.97 -28.00
CA SER A 206 23.60 14.30 -27.62
C SER A 206 23.11 15.39 -28.59
N GLN A 207 23.19 15.17 -29.90
CA GLN A 207 22.73 16.15 -30.89
C GLN A 207 21.23 16.42 -30.79
N VAL A 208 20.42 15.37 -30.60
CA VAL A 208 18.97 15.53 -30.40
C VAL A 208 18.69 16.27 -29.11
N ARG A 209 19.39 15.94 -28.02
CA ARG A 209 19.25 16.62 -26.73
C ARG A 209 19.57 18.11 -26.84
N ASP A 210 20.70 18.45 -27.44
CA ASP A 210 21.15 19.84 -27.62
C ASP A 210 20.11 20.65 -28.41
N ARG A 211 19.54 20.06 -29.47
CA ARG A 211 18.47 20.69 -30.26
C ARG A 211 17.19 20.91 -29.44
N LEU A 212 16.73 19.90 -28.70
CA LEU A 212 15.54 20.03 -27.85
C LEU A 212 15.73 21.11 -26.77
N GLN A 213 16.93 21.20 -26.18
CA GLN A 213 17.27 22.22 -25.18
C GLN A 213 17.34 23.62 -25.79
N ALA A 214 17.92 23.77 -26.99
CA ALA A 214 17.95 25.04 -27.70
C ALA A 214 16.53 25.55 -28.01
N ILE A 215 15.62 24.66 -28.42
CA ILE A 215 14.20 24.98 -28.62
C ILE A 215 13.52 25.33 -27.30
N GLY A 216 13.79 24.57 -26.24
CA GLY A 216 13.27 24.83 -24.91
C GLY A 216 13.65 26.19 -24.35
N ALA A 217 14.92 26.57 -24.52
CA ALA A 217 15.46 27.87 -24.14
C ALA A 217 15.04 29.02 -25.08
N GLY A 218 14.35 28.74 -26.19
CA GLY A 218 13.96 29.72 -27.20
C GLY A 218 15.14 30.26 -28.04
N GLN A 219 16.27 29.56 -28.05
CA GLN A 219 17.46 29.89 -28.85
C GLN A 219 17.31 29.44 -30.30
N GLU A 220 16.58 28.35 -30.52
CA GLU A 220 16.18 27.83 -31.84
C GLU A 220 14.66 27.76 -31.91
N ALA A 221 14.08 28.02 -33.09
CA ALA A 221 12.66 27.81 -33.32
C ALA A 221 12.42 26.42 -33.93
N ALA A 222 11.49 25.65 -33.37
CA ALA A 222 11.05 24.41 -34.01
C ALA A 222 10.42 24.71 -35.37
N GLU A 223 10.70 23.84 -36.35
CA GLU A 223 10.05 23.86 -37.67
C GLU A 223 8.54 23.69 -37.51
N GLU A 224 7.75 24.29 -38.41
CA GLU A 224 6.30 24.09 -38.38
C GLU A 224 5.94 22.63 -38.66
N LEU A 225 4.95 22.10 -37.94
CA LEU A 225 4.44 20.75 -38.20
C LEU A 225 3.97 20.67 -39.67
N PRO A 226 4.53 19.76 -40.48
CA PRO A 226 4.30 19.78 -41.92
C PRO A 226 2.87 19.36 -42.26
N ALA A 227 2.29 19.94 -43.31
CA ALA A 227 0.96 19.58 -43.79
C ALA A 227 0.91 18.17 -44.40
N VAL A 228 2.02 17.73 -44.99
CA VAL A 228 2.22 16.37 -45.51
C VAL A 228 3.44 15.79 -44.81
N TRP A 229 3.27 14.62 -44.20
CA TRP A 229 4.36 14.00 -43.44
C TRP A 229 5.48 13.54 -44.38
N PRO A 230 6.72 14.08 -44.24
CA PRO A 230 7.79 13.82 -45.20
C PRO A 230 8.65 12.59 -44.85
N TRP A 231 8.38 11.94 -43.72
CA TRP A 231 9.16 10.82 -43.20
C TRP A 231 8.35 9.52 -43.26
N GLU A 232 9.00 8.42 -42.92
CA GLU A 232 8.27 7.20 -42.58
C GLU A 232 7.34 7.48 -41.37
N PRO A 233 6.04 7.13 -41.48
CA PRO A 233 5.11 7.30 -40.37
C PRO A 233 5.47 6.44 -39.15
N TYR A 234 5.06 6.89 -37.98
CA TYR A 234 5.18 6.14 -36.73
C TYR A 234 4.10 5.05 -36.69
N ALA A 235 4.52 3.79 -36.81
CA ALA A 235 3.63 2.65 -36.73
C ALA A 235 3.15 2.44 -35.28
N VAL A 236 1.84 2.51 -35.08
CA VAL A 236 1.19 2.19 -33.80
C VAL A 236 1.09 0.66 -33.69
N LEU A 237 1.78 0.08 -32.71
CA LEU A 237 1.80 -1.37 -32.53
C LEU A 237 0.51 -1.89 -31.89
N SER A 238 0.10 -3.09 -32.30
CA SER A 238 -1.00 -3.83 -31.68
C SER A 238 -0.70 -4.17 -30.22
N ALA A 239 -1.75 -4.35 -29.43
CA ALA A 239 -1.61 -4.77 -28.04
C ALA A 239 -1.09 -6.21 -27.97
N THR A 240 -0.15 -6.47 -27.07
CA THR A 240 0.53 -7.77 -26.92
C THR A 240 -0.05 -8.65 -25.81
N GLY A 241 -1.05 -8.18 -25.05
CA GLY A 241 -1.65 -8.91 -23.93
C GLY A 241 -2.98 -8.31 -23.48
N ASP A 242 -3.55 -8.85 -22.40
CA ASP A 242 -4.84 -8.39 -21.87
C ASP A 242 -4.72 -7.12 -21.03
N LEU A 243 -5.80 -6.34 -21.01
CA LEU A 243 -5.90 -5.14 -20.18
C LEU A 243 -6.53 -5.49 -18.83
N GLU A 244 -5.71 -6.02 -17.92
CA GLU A 244 -6.15 -6.40 -16.57
C GLU A 244 -6.69 -5.22 -15.74
N HIS A 245 -5.99 -4.08 -15.79
CA HIS A 245 -6.28 -2.94 -14.94
C HIS A 245 -6.57 -1.70 -15.79
N PHE A 246 -7.76 -1.12 -15.60
CA PHE A 246 -8.12 0.20 -16.09
C PHE A 246 -9.32 0.71 -15.27
N PHE A 247 -9.03 1.17 -14.05
CA PHE A 247 -10.03 1.64 -13.10
C PHE A 247 -9.45 2.72 -12.19
N ARG A 248 -10.34 3.46 -11.53
CA ARG A 248 -10.02 4.42 -10.48
C ARG A 248 -9.77 3.69 -9.16
N VAL A 249 -8.74 4.07 -8.41
CA VAL A 249 -8.39 3.46 -7.12
C VAL A 249 -9.39 3.89 -6.04
N SER A 250 -9.72 5.18 -5.96
CA SER A 250 -10.75 5.63 -5.04
C SER A 250 -12.17 5.28 -5.53
N LEU A 251 -13.06 5.02 -4.58
CA LEU A 251 -14.46 4.71 -4.86
C LEU A 251 -15.22 6.01 -5.17
N GLU A 252 -15.94 6.06 -6.28
CA GLU A 252 -16.88 7.14 -6.56
C GLU A 252 -18.11 6.97 -5.64
N PRO A 253 -18.44 7.96 -4.78
CA PRO A 253 -19.50 7.81 -3.79
C PRO A 253 -20.86 7.42 -4.39
N GLU A 254 -21.22 8.02 -5.52
CA GLU A 254 -22.48 7.74 -6.22
C GLU A 254 -22.51 6.32 -6.77
N GLN A 255 -21.42 5.88 -7.41
CA GLN A 255 -21.31 4.52 -7.94
C GLN A 255 -21.29 3.48 -6.81
N PHE A 256 -20.55 3.75 -5.74
CA PHE A 256 -20.49 2.89 -4.56
C PHE A 256 -21.86 2.79 -3.88
N ALA A 257 -22.58 3.90 -3.73
CA ALA A 257 -23.93 3.90 -3.16
C ALA A 257 -24.89 3.05 -4.00
N GLN A 258 -24.81 3.15 -5.34
CA GLN A 258 -25.61 2.31 -6.25
C GLN A 258 -25.28 0.82 -6.09
N GLU A 259 -23.99 0.47 -6.03
CA GLU A 259 -23.56 -0.92 -5.85
C GLU A 259 -23.94 -1.48 -4.47
N VAL A 260 -23.84 -0.69 -3.40
CA VAL A 260 -24.31 -1.06 -2.06
C VAL A 260 -25.82 -1.33 -2.07
N GLN A 261 -26.62 -0.49 -2.75
CA GLN A 261 -28.06 -0.72 -2.89
C GLN A 261 -28.39 -1.94 -3.75
N ARG A 262 -27.61 -2.20 -4.81
CA ARG A 262 -27.78 -3.33 -5.72
C ARG A 262 -27.44 -4.65 -5.04
N LEU A 263 -26.27 -4.73 -4.41
CA LEU A 263 -25.75 -5.95 -3.79
C LEU A 263 -26.41 -6.23 -2.45
N ARG A 264 -26.78 -5.18 -1.70
CA ARG A 264 -27.34 -5.22 -0.33
C ARG A 264 -26.47 -5.92 0.73
N GLY A 265 -25.48 -6.72 0.34
CA GLY A 265 -24.63 -7.49 1.25
C GLY A 265 -25.45 -8.37 2.17
N LEU A 266 -24.95 -8.59 3.39
CA LEU A 266 -25.66 -9.29 4.47
C LEU A 266 -26.62 -8.38 5.25
N TRP A 267 -26.77 -7.12 4.85
CA TRP A 267 -27.64 -6.17 5.56
C TRP A 267 -29.11 -6.58 5.62
N PRO A 268 -29.71 -7.25 4.60
CA PRO A 268 -31.08 -7.76 4.69
C PRO A 268 -31.25 -8.81 5.79
N ASP A 269 -30.22 -9.62 6.04
CA ASP A 269 -30.22 -10.70 7.03
C ASP A 269 -29.55 -10.28 8.35
N PHE A 270 -29.30 -8.98 8.53
CA PHE A 270 -28.58 -8.47 9.70
C PHE A 270 -29.24 -8.92 11.01
N THR A 271 -30.57 -8.85 11.10
CA THR A 271 -31.32 -9.32 12.27
C THR A 271 -31.27 -10.83 12.44
N LEU A 272 -31.20 -11.61 11.36
CA LEU A 272 -31.08 -13.06 11.45
C LEU A 272 -29.73 -13.46 12.07
N HIS A 273 -28.65 -12.79 11.68
CA HIS A 273 -27.29 -13.12 12.13
C HIS A 273 -26.92 -12.48 13.47
N PHE A 274 -27.36 -11.24 13.71
CA PHE A 274 -26.94 -10.43 14.87
C PHE A 274 -28.09 -10.13 15.85
N GLY A 275 -29.34 -10.44 15.51
CA GLY A 275 -30.52 -10.28 16.37
C GLY A 275 -30.70 -11.40 17.40
N GLN A 276 -29.63 -11.89 18.03
CA GLN A 276 -29.73 -12.91 19.08
C GLN A 276 -30.12 -12.35 20.46
N ALA A 277 -30.24 -11.03 20.61
CA ALA A 277 -30.71 -10.43 21.85
C ALA A 277 -32.20 -10.77 22.08
N GLY A 278 -32.47 -11.71 23.00
CA GLY A 278 -33.82 -12.03 23.45
C GLY A 278 -34.37 -13.40 23.05
N VAL A 279 -33.59 -14.26 22.39
CA VAL A 279 -34.01 -15.65 22.17
C VAL A 279 -33.99 -16.38 23.50
N GLN A 280 -35.17 -16.80 24.00
CA GLN A 280 -35.21 -17.68 25.17
C GLN A 280 -34.45 -18.97 24.86
N PRO A 281 -33.45 -19.35 25.67
CA PRO A 281 -32.72 -20.60 25.46
C PRO A 281 -33.72 -21.76 25.51
N ARG A 282 -33.83 -22.48 24.40
CA ARG A 282 -34.67 -23.68 24.35
C ARG A 282 -33.96 -24.79 25.13
N PRO A 283 -34.68 -25.53 25.99
CA PRO A 283 -34.08 -26.67 26.66
C PRO A 283 -33.61 -27.70 25.60
N PRO A 284 -32.45 -28.32 25.79
CA PRO A 284 -31.97 -29.34 24.87
C PRO A 284 -32.96 -30.52 24.83
N VAL A 285 -33.15 -31.10 23.65
CA VAL A 285 -34.08 -32.23 23.42
C VAL A 285 -33.75 -33.45 24.29
N ARG A 286 -32.51 -33.55 24.76
CA ARG A 286 -32.03 -34.57 25.69
C ARG A 286 -31.23 -33.92 26.80
N GLU A 287 -31.36 -34.46 28.02
CA GLU A 287 -30.55 -34.05 29.16
C GLU A 287 -29.05 -34.18 28.84
N LEU A 288 -28.29 -33.13 29.13
CA LEU A 288 -26.85 -33.14 28.97
C LEU A 288 -26.23 -34.15 29.93
N SER A 289 -25.46 -35.09 29.40
CA SER A 289 -24.68 -35.99 30.25
C SER A 289 -23.66 -35.22 31.09
N ARG A 290 -23.16 -35.85 32.15
CA ARG A 290 -22.11 -35.28 33.01
C ARG A 290 -20.86 -34.84 32.22
N TRP A 291 -20.53 -35.54 31.13
CA TRP A 291 -19.43 -35.18 30.25
C TRP A 291 -19.69 -33.86 29.50
N HIS A 292 -20.88 -33.70 28.94
CA HIS A 292 -21.26 -32.45 28.26
C HIS A 292 -21.25 -31.26 29.22
N LEU A 293 -21.75 -31.45 30.44
CA LEU A 293 -21.72 -30.41 31.47
C LEU A 293 -20.29 -30.04 31.87
N ALA A 294 -19.42 -31.03 32.05
CA ALA A 294 -18.01 -30.80 32.36
C ALA A 294 -17.28 -30.06 31.23
N LEU A 295 -17.54 -30.44 29.98
CA LEU A 295 -16.95 -29.79 28.80
C LEU A 295 -17.44 -28.35 28.63
N ALA A 296 -18.74 -28.11 28.76
CA ALA A 296 -19.33 -26.77 28.64
C ALA A 296 -18.90 -25.86 29.80
N LEU A 297 -18.75 -26.41 31.01
CA LEU A 297 -18.16 -25.70 32.13
C LEU A 297 -16.69 -25.36 31.86
N ALA A 298 -15.87 -26.31 31.40
CA ALA A 298 -14.46 -26.10 31.05
C ALA A 298 -14.26 -25.06 29.93
N ALA A 299 -15.13 -25.07 28.92
CA ALA A 299 -15.11 -24.12 27.81
C ALA A 299 -15.62 -22.72 28.18
N GLY A 300 -16.02 -22.48 29.44
CA GLY A 300 -16.55 -21.19 29.90
C GLY A 300 -17.99 -20.91 29.48
N ALA A 301 -18.64 -21.82 28.76
CA ALA A 301 -20.03 -21.69 28.33
C ALA A 301 -21.04 -21.83 29.49
N ILE A 302 -20.64 -22.47 30.59
CA ILE A 302 -21.42 -22.55 31.84
C ILE A 302 -20.61 -21.89 32.95
N SER A 303 -21.20 -20.88 33.59
CA SER A 303 -20.64 -20.18 34.76
C SER A 303 -21.74 -19.96 35.79
N GLY A 304 -21.43 -20.07 37.08
CA GLY A 304 -22.44 -19.82 38.12
C GLY A 304 -22.16 -20.48 39.47
N VAL A 305 -23.11 -20.32 40.40
CA VAL A 305 -23.07 -20.88 41.75
C VAL A 305 -23.52 -22.34 41.73
N VAL A 306 -22.70 -23.23 42.27
CA VAL A 306 -23.00 -24.65 42.44
C VAL A 306 -22.99 -25.00 43.92
N THR A 307 -24.06 -25.62 44.39
CA THR A 307 -24.19 -26.11 45.76
C THR A 307 -24.15 -27.63 45.76
N SER A 308 -23.20 -28.23 46.48
CA SER A 308 -23.11 -29.67 46.65
C SER A 308 -24.21 -30.18 47.59
N LYS A 309 -24.49 -31.49 47.54
CA LYS A 309 -25.40 -32.15 48.49
C LYS A 309 -24.91 -32.07 49.95
N SER A 310 -23.61 -31.84 50.16
CA SER A 310 -23.02 -31.64 51.49
C SER A 310 -23.06 -30.17 51.95
N GLY A 311 -23.71 -29.27 51.20
CA GLY A 311 -23.84 -27.85 51.54
C GLY A 311 -22.66 -26.98 51.13
N ARG A 312 -21.68 -27.53 50.40
CA ARG A 312 -20.53 -26.75 49.89
C ARG A 312 -20.97 -25.88 48.72
N VAL A 313 -20.66 -24.59 48.75
CA VAL A 313 -21.04 -23.60 47.74
C VAL A 313 -19.80 -23.10 47.00
N LEU A 314 -19.77 -23.28 45.68
CA LEU A 314 -18.68 -22.83 44.81
C LEU A 314 -19.22 -21.92 43.70
N VAL A 315 -18.55 -20.82 43.38
CA VAL A 315 -18.78 -20.09 42.11
C VAL A 315 -17.79 -20.60 41.09
N LEU A 316 -18.29 -21.20 40.01
CA LEU A 316 -17.48 -21.82 38.97
C LEU A 316 -17.40 -20.92 37.74
N LYS A 317 -16.20 -20.85 37.15
CA LYS A 317 -15.96 -20.27 35.82
C LYS A 317 -14.96 -21.14 35.06
N GLY A 318 -15.33 -21.53 33.85
CA GLY A 318 -14.42 -22.15 32.90
C GLY A 318 -13.40 -21.18 32.37
N ASP A 319 -12.19 -21.69 32.17
CA ASP A 319 -11.09 -20.96 31.57
C ASP A 319 -10.27 -21.98 30.77
N THR A 320 -9.67 -21.57 29.67
CA THR A 320 -8.86 -22.44 28.82
C THR A 320 -7.58 -21.70 28.49
N TYR A 321 -6.44 -22.26 28.88
CA TYR A 321 -5.15 -21.69 28.53
C TYR A 321 -4.47 -22.55 27.48
N LYS A 322 -3.69 -21.89 26.64
CA LYS A 322 -2.89 -22.50 25.58
C LYS A 322 -1.55 -22.91 26.19
N ASP A 323 -1.27 -24.19 26.16
CA ASP A 323 0.01 -24.78 26.55
C ASP A 323 0.78 -25.21 25.31
N LYS A 324 2.11 -25.10 25.28
CA LYS A 324 2.93 -25.50 24.12
C LYS A 324 3.73 -26.75 24.47
N VAL A 325 3.41 -27.87 23.83
CA VAL A 325 4.17 -29.11 23.97
C VAL A 325 5.26 -29.14 22.90
N ARG A 326 6.52 -29.18 23.34
CA ARG A 326 7.68 -29.27 22.44
C ARG A 326 8.11 -30.72 22.28
N LYS A 327 8.21 -31.18 21.03
CA LYS A 327 8.82 -32.45 20.66
C LYS A 327 10.00 -32.16 19.75
N THR A 328 11.17 -32.68 20.09
CA THR A 328 12.35 -32.61 19.21
C THR A 328 12.56 -33.99 18.60
N GLU A 329 12.66 -34.04 17.27
CA GLU A 329 13.03 -35.22 16.51
C GLU A 329 14.37 -34.96 15.82
N PHE A 330 15.26 -35.94 15.86
CA PHE A 330 16.55 -35.87 15.16
C PHE A 330 16.50 -36.84 13.99
N THR A 331 16.77 -36.33 12.80
CA THR A 331 16.93 -37.14 11.59
C THR A 331 18.34 -36.97 11.08
N GLU A 332 19.05 -38.09 10.90
CA GLU A 332 20.41 -38.15 10.39
C GLU A 332 20.35 -38.66 8.95
N ASP A 333 20.95 -37.93 8.01
CA ASP A 333 21.03 -38.34 6.61
C ASP A 333 22.24 -39.25 6.34
N GLU A 334 22.30 -39.85 5.14
CA GLU A 334 23.38 -40.79 4.76
C GLU A 334 24.78 -40.15 4.71
N ASP A 335 24.85 -38.81 4.70
CA ASP A 335 26.08 -38.03 4.70
C ASP A 335 26.52 -37.60 6.11
N GLY A 336 25.79 -38.02 7.17
CA GLY A 336 26.11 -37.76 8.57
C GLY A 336 25.70 -36.38 9.07
N ASN A 337 24.85 -35.66 8.33
CA ASN A 337 24.28 -34.40 8.81
C ASN A 337 23.05 -34.69 9.69
N VAL A 338 23.06 -34.14 10.90
CA VAL A 338 21.94 -34.27 11.84
C VAL A 338 21.05 -33.03 11.73
N ALA A 339 19.82 -33.23 11.27
CA ALA A 339 18.78 -32.20 11.28
C ALA A 339 17.90 -32.33 12.55
N GLU A 340 17.83 -31.24 13.33
CA GLU A 340 16.92 -31.13 14.48
C GLU A 340 15.59 -30.52 14.04
N VAL A 341 14.52 -31.31 14.06
CA VAL A 341 13.15 -30.84 13.82
C VAL A 341 12.45 -30.60 15.15
N ARG A 342 12.12 -29.35 15.45
CA ARG A 342 11.37 -28.95 16.65
C ARG A 342 9.90 -28.76 16.32
N ILE A 343 9.06 -29.69 16.75
CA ILE A 343 7.60 -29.62 16.60
C ILE A 343 7.02 -28.97 17.85
N LEU A 344 6.41 -27.78 17.67
CA LEU A 344 5.65 -27.10 18.72
C LEU A 344 4.17 -27.39 18.49
N THR A 345 3.56 -28.13 19.41
CA THR A 345 2.12 -28.43 19.36
C THR A 345 1.38 -27.60 20.39
N ASP A 346 0.45 -26.78 19.92
CA ASP A 346 -0.46 -26.04 20.77
C ASP A 346 -1.49 -27.01 21.39
N ARG A 347 -1.50 -27.08 22.72
CA ARG A 347 -2.41 -27.88 23.52
C ARG A 347 -3.30 -26.96 24.35
N PHE A 348 -4.59 -26.95 24.07
CA PHE A 348 -5.56 -26.21 24.87
C PHE A 348 -5.92 -27.03 26.12
N VAL A 349 -5.57 -26.51 27.29
CA VAL A 349 -5.82 -27.18 28.58
C VAL A 349 -7.00 -26.51 29.26
N PRO A 350 -8.14 -27.21 29.41
CA PRO A 350 -9.28 -26.69 30.14
C PRO A 350 -8.99 -26.67 31.64
N ILE A 351 -9.28 -25.54 32.28
CA ILE A 351 -9.26 -25.40 33.73
C ILE A 351 -10.59 -24.85 34.23
N ILE A 352 -10.97 -25.24 35.44
CA ILE A 352 -12.15 -24.69 36.11
C ILE A 352 -11.64 -23.93 37.33
N ARG A 353 -11.92 -22.63 37.39
CA ARG A 353 -11.70 -21.85 38.59
C ARG A 353 -12.95 -21.90 39.45
N ALA A 354 -12.77 -22.20 40.73
CA ALA A 354 -13.85 -22.32 41.70
C ALA A 354 -13.59 -21.40 42.88
N TRP A 355 -14.44 -20.39 43.08
CA TRP A 355 -14.40 -19.54 44.26
C TRP A 355 -15.17 -20.20 45.40
N GLU A 356 -14.49 -20.48 46.51
CA GLU A 356 -15.08 -21.11 47.68
C GLU A 356 -15.96 -20.12 48.46
N MET A 357 -17.27 -20.35 48.47
CA MET A 357 -18.26 -19.49 49.12
C MET A 357 -19.04 -20.19 50.24
N THR A 358 -18.62 -21.39 50.67
CA THR A 358 -19.29 -22.11 51.75
C THR A 358 -19.20 -21.36 53.08
N PRO A 359 -20.33 -20.97 53.70
CA PRO A 359 -20.32 -20.29 55.00
C PRO A 359 -19.64 -21.13 56.08
N GLY A 360 -18.72 -20.53 56.83
CA GLY A 360 -17.98 -21.22 57.90
C GLY A 360 -16.84 -22.15 57.42
N SER A 361 -16.58 -22.22 56.11
CA SER A 361 -15.42 -22.95 55.60
C SER A 361 -14.11 -22.22 55.93
N PRO A 362 -13.04 -22.92 56.33
CA PRO A 362 -11.71 -22.32 56.51
C PRO A 362 -11.11 -21.78 55.21
N ASN A 363 -11.66 -22.18 54.06
CA ASN A 363 -11.25 -21.73 52.73
C ASN A 363 -12.20 -20.69 52.14
N LEU A 364 -13.16 -20.17 52.90
CA LEU A 364 -14.10 -19.15 52.43
C LEU A 364 -13.32 -17.96 51.82
N GLY A 365 -13.69 -17.60 50.58
CA GLY A 365 -13.06 -16.52 49.83
C GLY A 365 -11.86 -16.95 48.98
N ARG A 366 -11.36 -18.19 49.07
CA ARG A 366 -10.23 -18.69 48.25
C ARG A 366 -10.68 -19.15 46.86
N VAL A 367 -9.82 -18.94 45.86
CA VAL A 367 -9.99 -19.51 44.52
C VAL A 367 -9.23 -20.82 44.41
N LEU A 368 -9.91 -21.85 43.94
CA LEU A 368 -9.39 -23.19 43.69
C LEU A 368 -9.30 -23.41 42.19
N THR A 369 -8.26 -24.10 41.75
CA THR A 369 -8.11 -24.52 40.35
C THR A 369 -8.37 -26.03 40.27
N ILE A 370 -9.33 -26.43 39.43
CA ILE A 370 -9.63 -27.82 39.14
C ILE A 370 -9.17 -28.07 37.71
N SER A 371 -8.17 -28.93 37.55
CA SER A 371 -7.65 -29.35 36.24
C SER A 371 -7.58 -30.87 36.16
N SER A 372 -7.59 -31.39 34.93
CA SER A 372 -7.45 -32.83 34.64
C SER A 372 -5.99 -33.31 34.67
N SER A 373 -5.03 -32.38 34.77
CA SER A 373 -3.62 -32.68 34.97
C SER A 373 -3.33 -32.91 36.45
N THR A 374 -2.56 -33.94 36.80
CA THR A 374 -1.93 -34.08 38.11
C THR A 374 -1.34 -32.72 38.53
N PRO A 375 -1.50 -32.27 39.80
CA PRO A 375 -0.79 -31.08 40.25
C PRO A 375 0.67 -31.23 39.87
N PRO A 376 1.37 -30.18 39.40
CA PRO A 376 2.81 -30.25 39.28
C PRO A 376 3.32 -30.77 40.63
N GLN A 377 4.04 -31.89 40.65
CA GLN A 377 4.87 -32.23 41.81
C GLN A 377 5.60 -30.94 42.17
N GLU A 378 5.53 -30.53 43.44
CA GLU A 378 6.45 -29.53 43.96
C GLU A 378 7.83 -29.94 43.46
N ALA A 379 8.36 -29.11 42.55
CA ALA A 379 9.64 -29.36 41.95
C ALA A 379 10.61 -29.58 43.11
N SER A 380 11.19 -30.79 43.17
CA SER A 380 12.37 -31.02 43.99
C SER A 380 13.33 -29.88 43.69
N PRO A 381 13.96 -29.27 44.71
CA PRO A 381 14.75 -28.06 44.51
C PRO A 381 15.77 -28.34 43.42
N THR A 382 15.60 -27.66 42.28
CA THR A 382 16.58 -27.61 41.21
C THR A 382 17.91 -27.24 41.88
N PRO A 383 19.01 -27.98 41.63
CA PRO A 383 20.31 -27.53 42.13
C PRO A 383 20.52 -26.11 41.61
N ALA A 384 20.89 -25.23 42.53
CA ALA A 384 21.10 -23.82 42.26
C ALA A 384 21.95 -23.67 40.98
N PRO A 385 21.53 -22.86 40.01
CA PRO A 385 22.46 -22.44 38.98
C PRO A 385 23.57 -21.65 39.69
N ASP A 386 24.80 -21.92 39.28
CA ASP A 386 26.02 -21.37 39.83
C ASP A 386 25.86 -19.90 40.22
N GLN A 387 26.28 -19.58 41.45
CA GLN A 387 26.45 -18.22 41.90
C GLN A 387 27.58 -17.57 41.08
N GLU A 388 27.21 -16.79 40.08
CA GLU A 388 28.02 -15.67 39.61
C GLU A 388 27.48 -14.35 40.19
N PRO A 389 28.35 -13.36 40.43
CA PRO A 389 28.30 -12.56 41.65
C PRO A 389 27.26 -11.44 41.63
N GLY A 390 26.69 -11.22 42.82
CA GLY A 390 25.81 -10.13 43.26
C GLY A 390 25.55 -8.97 42.30
N MET A 391 24.33 -8.90 41.79
CA MET A 391 23.74 -7.69 41.23
C MET A 391 22.36 -7.46 41.85
N SER A 392 22.21 -6.27 42.45
CA SER A 392 21.03 -5.73 43.13
C SER A 392 19.68 -6.04 42.46
N SER A 393 18.66 -6.35 43.27
CA SER A 393 17.27 -6.53 42.81
C SER A 393 16.54 -5.23 42.43
N ALA A 394 17.16 -4.08 42.64
CA ALA A 394 16.59 -2.75 42.40
C ALA A 394 16.85 -2.26 40.95
N PRO A 395 15.92 -1.49 40.35
CA PRO A 395 16.12 -0.86 39.05
C PRO A 395 17.28 0.15 39.08
N LEU A 396 18.04 0.24 37.98
CA LEU A 396 19.19 1.15 37.84
C LEU A 396 18.78 2.62 37.65
N PHE A 397 17.57 2.87 37.16
CA PHE A 397 17.01 4.20 36.92
C PHE A 397 15.49 4.19 37.09
N ALA A 398 14.90 5.37 37.30
CA ALA A 398 13.45 5.53 37.36
C ALA A 398 12.84 5.40 35.95
N PRO A 399 11.72 4.67 35.78
CA PRO A 399 11.11 4.46 34.46
C PRO A 399 10.26 5.64 33.97
N GLY A 400 10.14 6.72 34.75
CA GLY A 400 9.22 7.80 34.43
C GLY A 400 7.79 7.33 34.18
N GLN A 401 7.11 7.97 33.24
CA GLN A 401 5.83 7.52 32.70
C GLN A 401 6.06 6.40 31.68
N ILE A 402 5.48 5.23 31.94
CA ILE A 402 5.54 4.12 30.98
C ILE A 402 4.40 4.26 30.00
N VAL A 403 4.73 4.31 28.71
CA VAL A 403 3.78 4.36 27.60
C VAL A 403 4.11 3.27 26.59
N MET A 404 3.13 2.90 25.77
CA MET A 404 3.32 1.96 24.67
C MET A 404 2.59 2.48 23.43
N THR A 405 3.11 2.16 22.24
CA THR A 405 2.43 2.47 20.98
C THR A 405 1.11 1.72 20.88
N GLN A 406 0.21 2.21 20.03
CA GLN A 406 -1.08 1.56 19.82
C GLN A 406 -0.91 0.11 19.36
N SER A 407 0.03 -0.15 18.46
CA SER A 407 0.35 -1.50 17.98
C SER A 407 0.79 -2.42 19.13
N VAL A 408 1.69 -1.98 20.01
CA VAL A 408 2.07 -2.76 21.21
C VAL A 408 0.86 -2.98 22.12
N HIS A 409 0.04 -1.95 22.36
CA HIS A 409 -1.15 -2.06 23.21
C HIS A 409 -2.14 -3.11 22.70
N GLU A 410 -2.42 -3.12 21.39
CA GLU A 410 -3.31 -4.10 20.76
C GLU A 410 -2.78 -5.55 20.92
N ARG A 411 -1.46 -5.74 20.88
CA ARG A 411 -0.82 -7.06 21.12
C ARG A 411 -0.86 -7.49 22.58
N VAL A 412 -0.86 -6.54 23.51
CA VAL A 412 -1.06 -6.83 24.94
C VAL A 412 -2.51 -7.22 25.21
N GLU A 413 -3.48 -6.47 24.66
CA GLU A 413 -4.92 -6.73 24.83
C GLU A 413 -5.34 -8.07 24.20
N SER A 414 -4.75 -8.43 23.06
CA SER A 414 -4.95 -9.74 22.42
C SER A 414 -4.21 -10.90 23.12
N GLY A 415 -3.36 -10.62 24.12
CA GLY A 415 -2.59 -11.61 24.85
C GLY A 415 -1.40 -12.20 24.08
N GLU A 416 -1.03 -11.61 22.94
CA GLU A 416 0.08 -12.05 22.10
C GLU A 416 1.44 -11.60 22.66
N LEU A 417 1.49 -10.49 23.39
CA LEU A 417 2.71 -9.94 23.97
C LEU A 417 2.56 -9.66 25.47
N ASN A 418 3.48 -10.20 26.29
CA ASN A 418 3.66 -9.76 27.68
C ASN A 418 4.89 -8.84 27.77
N PRO A 419 4.72 -7.52 27.93
CA PRO A 419 5.82 -6.56 27.91
C PRO A 419 6.62 -6.50 29.22
N MET A 420 6.05 -7.00 30.32
CA MET A 420 6.62 -6.83 31.67
C MET A 420 8.04 -7.43 31.85
N PRO A 421 8.36 -8.63 31.34
CA PRO A 421 9.71 -9.18 31.47
C PRO A 421 10.77 -8.31 30.77
N TYR A 422 10.43 -7.76 29.61
CA TYR A 422 11.33 -6.92 28.81
C TYR A 422 11.56 -5.55 29.46
N LEU A 423 10.50 -4.94 29.98
CA LEU A 423 10.60 -3.70 30.74
C LEU A 423 11.45 -3.87 32.01
N GLN A 424 11.30 -4.98 32.73
CA GLN A 424 12.12 -5.27 33.91
C GLN A 424 13.61 -5.45 33.57
N ARG A 425 13.91 -6.07 32.42
CA ARG A 425 15.27 -6.21 31.91
C ARG A 425 15.87 -4.84 31.57
N HIS A 426 15.12 -3.99 30.87
CA HIS A 426 15.54 -2.63 30.51
C HIS A 426 15.89 -1.80 31.75
N LEU A 427 15.00 -1.79 32.75
CA LEU A 427 15.20 -1.08 34.02
C LEU A 427 16.40 -1.59 34.83
N ARG A 428 16.85 -2.83 34.59
CA ARG A 428 18.01 -3.43 35.24
C ARG A 428 19.30 -3.30 34.43
N GLY A 429 19.25 -2.60 33.29
CA GLY A 429 20.39 -2.42 32.40
C GLY A 429 20.75 -3.65 31.56
N ASP A 430 19.84 -4.61 31.43
CA ASP A 430 19.93 -5.66 30.41
C ASP A 430 19.34 -5.09 29.12
N TRP A 431 20.22 -4.66 28.20
CA TRP A 431 19.83 -3.97 26.97
C TRP A 431 19.34 -4.90 25.84
N GLY A 432 19.31 -6.22 26.08
CA GLY A 432 18.93 -7.22 25.09
C GLY A 432 19.94 -7.35 23.95
N ASN A 433 19.43 -7.49 22.72
CA ASN A 433 20.17 -7.82 21.51
C ASN A 433 20.71 -6.55 20.81
N LEU A 434 21.69 -5.90 21.45
CA LEU A 434 22.43 -4.78 20.86
C LEU A 434 23.87 -5.19 20.53
N ASN A 435 24.52 -4.45 19.63
CA ASN A 435 25.96 -4.58 19.41
C ASN A 435 26.74 -3.96 20.60
N ASP A 436 28.03 -4.30 20.71
CA ASP A 436 28.88 -3.84 21.82
C ASP A 436 28.99 -2.30 21.90
N HIS A 437 28.91 -1.61 20.77
CA HIS A 437 28.98 -0.14 20.75
C HIS A 437 27.77 0.49 21.44
N ASP A 438 26.57 0.02 21.10
CA ASP A 438 25.30 0.53 21.63
C ASP A 438 25.08 0.09 23.08
N TRP A 439 25.52 -1.11 23.43
CA TRP A 439 25.54 -1.58 24.81
C TRP A 439 26.41 -0.67 25.69
N ASN A 440 27.61 -0.32 25.23
CA ASN A 440 28.51 0.62 25.91
C ASN A 440 28.00 2.07 25.89
N ALA A 441 27.20 2.46 24.90
CA ALA A 441 26.54 3.76 24.87
C ALA A 441 25.50 3.87 25.98
N ASN A 442 24.67 2.84 26.18
CA ASN A 442 23.70 2.81 27.28
C ASN A 442 24.38 2.87 28.66
N GLN A 443 25.50 2.17 28.85
CA GLN A 443 26.22 2.22 30.13
C GLN A 443 26.75 3.60 30.47
N ARG A 444 27.20 4.38 29.47
CA ARG A 444 27.57 5.79 29.66
C ARG A 444 26.35 6.66 29.89
N ALA A 445 25.28 6.43 29.14
CA ALA A 445 24.04 7.19 29.23
C ALA A 445 23.35 7.11 30.60
N LEU A 446 23.60 6.07 31.40
CA LEU A 446 23.15 6.00 32.81
C LEU A 446 23.63 7.18 33.66
N ASN A 447 24.81 7.75 33.36
CA ASN A 447 25.39 8.88 34.10
C ASN A 447 25.23 10.23 33.35
N ASP A 448 25.17 10.20 32.01
CA ASP A 448 25.33 11.39 31.18
C ASP A 448 24.02 12.00 30.64
N SER A 449 22.85 11.60 31.17
CA SER A 449 21.53 12.12 30.76
C SER A 449 21.25 12.03 29.26
N VAL A 450 21.66 10.93 28.62
CA VAL A 450 21.33 10.59 27.23
C VAL A 450 20.25 9.52 27.21
N ARG A 451 19.47 9.43 26.12
CA ARG A 451 18.44 8.41 25.95
C ARG A 451 19.01 6.98 26.06
N LEU A 452 18.21 6.07 26.59
CA LEU A 452 18.52 4.64 26.68
C LEU A 452 17.69 3.87 25.67
N PHE A 453 18.27 2.83 25.07
CA PHE A 453 17.61 2.01 24.06
C PHE A 453 17.83 0.53 24.35
N SER A 454 16.79 -0.30 24.33
CA SER A 454 16.89 -1.76 24.34
C SER A 454 16.18 -2.37 23.14
N SER A 455 16.68 -3.52 22.68
CA SER A 455 16.01 -4.34 21.66
C SER A 455 15.90 -5.77 22.16
N TYR A 456 14.69 -6.35 22.15
CA TYR A 456 14.47 -7.74 22.55
C TYR A 456 13.78 -8.52 21.46
N ASP A 457 14.13 -9.80 21.30
CA ASP A 457 13.41 -10.68 20.38
C ASP A 457 12.05 -11.03 20.97
N VAL A 458 11.02 -10.85 20.14
CA VAL A 458 9.63 -11.23 20.41
C VAL A 458 9.10 -11.98 19.19
N ASP A 459 8.07 -12.79 19.37
CA ASP A 459 7.41 -13.54 18.29
C ASP A 459 5.94 -13.14 18.29
N VAL A 460 5.64 -11.99 17.66
CA VAL A 460 4.33 -11.30 17.75
C VAL A 460 3.88 -10.91 16.33
N GLY A 461 3.12 -11.79 15.67
CA GLY A 461 2.74 -11.62 14.26
C GLY A 461 3.95 -11.62 13.33
N ASP A 462 4.07 -10.63 12.46
CA ASP A 462 5.22 -10.46 11.56
C ASP A 462 6.42 -9.71 12.21
N GLU A 463 6.27 -9.30 13.48
CA GLU A 463 7.30 -8.54 14.19
C GLU A 463 8.19 -9.46 15.03
N SER A 464 9.51 -9.32 14.82
CA SER A 464 10.52 -10.13 15.50
C SER A 464 11.19 -9.40 16.68
N LYS A 465 10.88 -8.11 16.88
CA LYS A 465 11.57 -7.27 17.87
C LYS A 465 10.61 -6.35 18.61
N LEU A 466 10.94 -6.11 19.88
CA LEU A 466 10.35 -5.08 20.73
C LEU A 466 11.46 -4.09 21.12
N TRP A 467 11.23 -2.81 20.86
CA TRP A 467 12.11 -1.74 21.28
C TRP A 467 11.57 -1.06 22.54
N ILE A 468 12.48 -0.78 23.48
CA ILE A 468 12.17 -0.01 24.69
C ILE A 468 13.11 1.17 24.76
N ILE A 469 12.55 2.37 24.81
CA ILE A 469 13.31 3.63 24.81
C ILE A 469 12.98 4.41 26.06
N THR A 470 13.99 4.82 26.81
CA THR A 470 13.80 5.78 27.91
C THR A 470 14.46 7.10 27.54
N GLU A 471 13.70 8.19 27.64
CA GLU A 471 14.16 9.53 27.28
C GLU A 471 15.35 10.00 28.12
N ALA A 472 16.08 10.97 27.58
CA ALA A 472 17.31 11.52 28.17
C ALA A 472 17.13 11.99 29.62
N ASP A 473 15.97 12.57 29.94
CA ASP A 473 15.58 13.08 31.26
C ASP A 473 14.89 12.03 32.15
N ARG A 474 14.76 10.78 31.67
CA ARG A 474 14.03 9.68 32.33
C ARG A 474 12.56 9.98 32.61
N SER A 475 11.97 10.95 31.91
CA SER A 475 10.56 11.34 32.11
C SER A 475 9.59 10.31 31.54
N VAL A 476 9.96 9.61 30.46
CA VAL A 476 9.11 8.67 29.74
C VAL A 476 9.91 7.44 29.30
N THR A 477 9.33 6.25 29.48
CA THR A 477 9.78 4.99 28.87
C THR A 477 8.71 4.50 27.90
N THR A 478 9.06 4.42 26.62
CA THR A 478 8.16 4.00 25.53
C THR A 478 8.49 2.59 25.06
N LEU A 479 7.48 1.74 24.98
CA LEU A 479 7.56 0.42 24.34
C LEU A 479 6.94 0.48 22.96
N LEU A 480 7.66 0.07 21.93
CA LEU A 480 7.22 0.16 20.54
C LEU A 480 7.76 -0.98 19.68
N LEU A 481 7.07 -1.27 18.58
CA LEU A 481 7.57 -2.17 17.53
C LEU A 481 8.46 -1.39 16.56
N PRO A 482 9.42 -2.01 15.86
CA PRO A 482 10.24 -1.33 14.86
C PRO A 482 9.44 -0.63 13.76
N SER A 483 8.27 -1.15 13.40
CA SER A 483 7.36 -0.53 12.43
C SER A 483 6.67 0.75 12.92
N ASP A 484 6.66 0.99 14.24
CA ASP A 484 6.09 2.20 14.84
C ASP A 484 7.09 3.36 14.95
N TYR A 485 8.38 3.13 14.65
CA TYR A 485 9.48 4.10 14.73
C TYR A 485 9.91 4.57 13.33
#